data_AF-A0A2S5R712-F1
#
_entry.id   AF-A0A2S5R712-F1
#
_cell.length_a   1.000
_cell.length_b   1.000
_cell.length_c   1.000
_cell.angle_alpha   90.00
_cell.angle_beta   90.00
_cell.angle_gamma   90.00
#
_symmetry.space_group_name_H-M   'P 1'
#
loop_
_entity.id
_entity.type
_entity.pdbx_description
1 polymer ?
#
loop_
_entity_poly.entity_id
_entity_poly.type
_entity_poly.pdbx_seq_one_letter_code
_entity_poly.pdbx_strand_id
1 'polypeptide(L)'
;MLKPKGLNPVKSVLTEINEAHYFTDCTAFFGAKMYDTHTMEDTVDRLKLTNKLVVTGPLKWLWIKLVAQNVADTVPEETRTLVKLARGINV
;
A
#
# COMPACT_ATOMS: atom_id res chain seq x y z
N MET A 1 -2.53 11.90 -6.45
CA MET A 1 -3.63 12.05 -5.46
C MET A 1 -4.41 10.75 -5.46
N LEU A 2 -4.60 10.13 -4.29
CA LEU A 2 -5.39 8.90 -4.18
C LEU A 2 -6.84 9.29 -3.84
N LYS A 3 -7.82 8.67 -4.50
CA LYS A 3 -9.25 8.93 -4.24
C LYS A 3 -9.95 7.61 -3.90
N PRO A 4 -10.01 7.22 -2.62
CA PRO A 4 -10.75 6.03 -2.21
C PRO A 4 -12.24 6.18 -2.57
N LYS A 5 -12.90 5.08 -2.94
CA LYS A 5 -14.33 5.10 -3.25
C LYS A 5 -15.12 5.63 -2.05
N GLY A 6 -15.94 6.66 -2.27
CA GLY A 6 -16.76 7.28 -1.23
C GLY A 6 -16.05 8.25 -0.29
N LEU A 7 -14.74 8.52 -0.49
CA LEU A 7 -13.98 9.48 0.32
C LEU A 7 -13.42 10.63 -0.53
N ASN A 8 -13.11 11.73 0.14
CA ASN A 8 -12.42 12.86 -0.48
C ASN A 8 -11.02 12.44 -0.94
N PRO A 9 -10.49 13.05 -2.02
CA PRO A 9 -9.12 12.83 -2.46
C PRO A 9 -8.15 13.08 -1.32
N VAL A 10 -7.29 12.11 -1.05
CA VAL A 10 -6.20 12.19 -0.08
C VAL A 10 -4.88 12.34 -0.81
N LYS A 11 -4.01 13.20 -0.26
CA LYS A 11 -2.65 13.34 -0.75
C LYS A 11 -1.82 12.21 -0.17
N SER A 12 -1.29 11.35 -1.04
CA SER A 12 -0.18 10.46 -0.70
C SER A 12 1.13 11.04 -1.26
N VAL A 13 2.20 10.86 -0.51
CA VAL A 13 3.56 11.30 -0.88
C VAL A 13 4.54 10.16 -0.63
N LEU A 14 5.51 9.97 -1.52
CA LEU A 14 6.63 9.06 -1.26
C LEU A 14 7.52 9.69 -0.18
N THR A 15 7.78 8.94 0.88
CA THR A 15 8.60 9.37 2.01
C THR A 15 9.97 8.70 2.03
N GLU A 16 10.06 7.47 1.50
CA GLU A 16 11.31 6.73 1.40
C GLU A 16 11.33 5.94 0.10
N ILE A 17 12.49 5.89 -0.55
CA ILE A 17 12.70 5.15 -1.79
C ILE A 17 14.08 4.53 -1.72
N ASN A 18 14.13 3.22 -1.94
CA ASN A 18 15.32 2.47 -2.25
C ASN A 18 15.05 1.69 -3.54
N GLU A 19 15.68 2.12 -4.62
CA GLU A 19 15.40 1.64 -5.97
C GLU A 19 15.54 0.11 -6.05
N ALA A 20 14.57 -0.53 -6.71
CA ALA A 20 14.44 -1.99 -6.83
C ALA A 20 14.30 -2.78 -5.52
N HIS A 21 14.27 -2.13 -4.35
CA HIS A 21 14.18 -2.80 -3.05
C HIS A 21 12.91 -2.44 -2.28
N TYR A 22 12.65 -1.16 -2.03
CA TYR A 22 11.43 -0.76 -1.35
C TYR A 22 11.08 0.70 -1.59
N PHE A 23 9.81 1.03 -1.39
CA PHE A 23 9.38 2.40 -1.21
C PHE A 23 8.31 2.48 -0.14
N THR A 24 8.23 3.64 0.50
CA THR A 24 7.18 3.95 1.47
C THR A 24 6.44 5.19 1.01
N ASP A 25 5.12 5.10 0.95
CA ASP A 25 4.26 6.27 0.80
C ASP A 25 3.49 6.59 2.09
N CYS A 26 3.16 7.86 2.27
CA CYS A 26 2.43 8.36 3.41
C CYS A 26 1.15 9.05 2.95
N THR A 27 0.02 8.51 3.37
CA THR A 27 -1.30 9.13 3.21
C THR A 27 -1.70 9.82 4.51
N ALA A 28 -1.98 11.12 4.44
CA ALA A 28 -2.43 11.90 5.59
C ALA A 28 -3.96 11.91 5.67
N PHE A 29 -4.48 11.63 6.87
CA PHE A 29 -5.90 11.72 7.21
C PHE A 29 -6.12 12.74 8.33
N PHE A 30 -7.38 13.07 8.60
CA PHE A 30 -7.69 13.89 9.76
C PHE A 30 -7.33 13.13 11.06
N GLY A 31 -6.35 13.65 11.81
CA GLY A 31 -5.92 13.07 13.08
C GLY A 31 -5.16 11.74 13.00
N ALA A 32 -4.70 11.33 11.81
CA ALA A 32 -3.85 10.15 11.64
C ALA A 32 -3.00 10.23 10.36
N LYS A 33 -1.98 9.37 10.28
CA LYS A 33 -1.21 9.11 9.06
C LYS A 33 -1.14 7.61 8.84
N MET A 34 -1.19 7.18 7.59
CA MET A 34 -0.92 5.81 7.19
C MET A 34 0.31 5.78 6.32
N TYR A 35 1.22 4.90 6.67
CA TYR A 35 2.42 4.58 5.90
C TYR A 35 2.21 3.22 5.26
N ASP A 36 2.42 3.14 3.96
CA ASP A 36 2.39 1.90 3.20
C ASP A 36 3.79 1.65 2.64
N THR A 37 4.44 0.59 3.12
CA THR A 37 5.77 0.17 2.66
C THR A 37 5.64 -1.03 1.76
N HIS A 38 6.10 -0.89 0.53
CA HIS A 38 6.18 -1.95 -0.47
C HIS A 38 7.63 -2.42 -0.56
N THR A 39 7.88 -3.70 -0.32
CA THR A 39 9.21 -4.31 -0.36
C THR A 39 9.25 -5.39 -1.44
N MET A 40 10.36 -5.41 -2.17
CA MET A 40 10.73 -6.34 -3.24
C MET A 40 12.02 -7.04 -2.79
N GLU A 41 11.91 -8.32 -2.44
CA GLU A 41 13.03 -9.14 -1.98
C GLU A 41 13.27 -10.27 -2.98
N ASP A 42 14.46 -10.33 -3.56
CA ASP A 42 14.89 -11.51 -4.31
C ASP A 42 15.04 -12.69 -3.34
N THR A 43 14.38 -13.79 -3.67
CA THR A 43 14.54 -15.08 -2.99
C THR A 43 15.17 -16.06 -3.95
N VAL A 44 15.67 -17.20 -3.44
CA VAL A 44 16.42 -18.20 -4.22
C VAL A 44 15.73 -18.58 -5.53
N ASP A 45 14.39 -18.64 -5.56
CA ASP A 45 13.65 -19.08 -6.74
C ASP A 45 12.78 -17.99 -7.39
N ARG A 46 12.45 -16.90 -6.67
CA ARG A 46 11.38 -15.94 -7.06
C ARG A 46 11.56 -14.57 -6.40
N LEU A 47 10.78 -13.59 -6.86
CA LEU A 47 10.59 -12.32 -6.17
C LEU A 47 9.50 -12.45 -5.09
N LYS A 48 9.78 -12.00 -3.87
CA LYS A 48 8.81 -11.86 -2.79
C LYS A 48 8.40 -10.40 -2.68
N LEU A 49 7.10 -10.16 -2.81
CA LEU A 49 6.49 -8.85 -2.59
C LEU A 49 5.86 -8.82 -1.19
N THR A 50 6.28 -7.87 -0.36
CA THR A 50 5.71 -7.64 0.96
C THR A 50 5.11 -6.24 1.01
N ASN A 51 3.93 -6.12 1.60
CA ASN A 51 3.25 -4.85 1.79
C ASN A 51 2.95 -4.67 3.28
N LYS A 52 3.37 -3.55 3.85
CA LYS A 52 3.27 -3.28 5.28
C LYS A 52 2.59 -1.94 5.51
N LEU A 53 1.40 -2.02 6.10
CA LEU A 53 0.60 -0.86 6.47
C LEU A 53 0.80 -0.51 7.95
N VAL A 54 1.16 0.74 8.23
CA VAL A 54 1.31 1.27 9.59
C VAL A 54 0.49 2.54 9.74
N VAL A 55 -0.50 2.52 10.63
CA VAL A 55 -1.32 3.70 10.95
C VAL A 55 -0.90 4.30 12.30
N THR A 56 -0.57 5.58 12.30
CA THR A 56 -0.15 6.32 13.50
C THR A 56 -1.06 7.53 13.77
N GLY A 57 -1.08 7.99 15.02
CA GLY A 57 -1.83 9.16 15.47
C GLY A 57 -3.03 8.87 16.37
N PRO A 58 -3.66 9.91 16.95
CA PRO A 58 -4.74 9.78 17.92
C PRO A 58 -5.97 9.03 17.40
N LEU A 59 -6.30 9.20 16.11
CA LEU A 59 -7.47 8.56 15.48
C LEU A 59 -7.13 7.29 14.70
N LYS A 60 -5.97 6.65 14.97
CA LYS A 60 -5.51 5.49 14.19
C LYS A 60 -6.55 4.36 14.09
N TRP A 61 -7.26 4.07 15.17
CA TRP A 61 -8.24 2.97 15.22
C TRP A 61 -9.42 3.19 14.26
N LEU A 62 -9.83 4.44 14.08
CA LEU A 62 -10.92 4.82 13.17
C LEU A 62 -10.47 4.58 11.72
N TRP A 63 -9.29 5.09 11.37
CA TRP A 63 -8.75 4.96 10.01
C TRP A 63 -8.32 3.54 9.66
N ILE A 64 -7.93 2.73 10.65
CA ILE A 64 -7.71 1.30 10.45
C ILE A 64 -9.00 0.64 9.96
N LYS A 65 -10.14 0.89 10.62
CA LYS A 65 -11.42 0.29 10.23
C LYS A 65 -11.98 0.85 8.92
N LEU A 66 -11.83 2.14 8.67
CA LEU A 66 -12.40 2.79 7.49
C LEU A 66 -11.60 2.54 6.22
N VAL A 67 -10.27 2.44 6.32
CA VAL A 67 -9.37 2.43 5.15
C VAL A 67 -8.36 1.29 5.23
N ALA A 68 -7.51 1.27 6.26
CA ALA A 68 -6.31 0.43 6.23
C ALA A 68 -6.64 -1.07 6.19
N GLN A 69 -7.70 -1.52 6.87
CA GLN A 69 -8.14 -2.91 6.82
C GLN A 69 -8.58 -3.30 5.41
N ASN A 70 -9.41 -2.48 4.76
CA ASN A 70 -9.84 -2.77 3.39
C ASN A 70 -8.66 -2.78 2.41
N VAL A 71 -7.67 -1.89 2.57
CA VAL A 71 -6.44 -1.93 1.76
C VAL A 71 -5.69 -3.24 2.02
N ALA A 72 -5.46 -3.62 3.28
CA ALA A 72 -4.79 -4.87 3.63
C ALA A 72 -5.51 -6.10 3.04
N ASP A 73 -6.85 -6.08 3.04
CA ASP A 73 -7.67 -7.18 2.52
C ASP A 73 -7.64 -7.27 0.99
N THR A 74 -7.44 -6.15 0.27
CA THR A 74 -7.39 -6.14 -1.21
C THR A 74 -6.00 -6.39 -1.78
N VAL A 75 -4.93 -6.08 -1.03
CA VAL A 75 -3.52 -6.23 -1.46
C VAL A 75 -3.20 -7.61 -2.05
N PRO A 76 -3.66 -8.75 -1.49
CA PRO A 76 -3.37 -10.06 -2.08
C PRO A 76 -3.89 -10.22 -3.52
N GLU A 77 -5.12 -9.77 -3.81
CA GLU A 77 -5.69 -9.86 -5.17
C GLU A 77 -5.08 -8.82 -6.11
N GLU A 78 -4.82 -7.61 -5.63
CA GLU A 78 -4.13 -6.57 -6.39
C GLU A 78 -2.71 -7.03 -6.78
N THR A 79 -1.98 -7.65 -5.85
CA THR A 79 -0.65 -8.21 -6.10
C THR A 79 -0.71 -9.33 -7.15
N ARG A 80 -1.70 -10.23 -7.09
CA ARG A 80 -1.88 -11.25 -8.12
C ARG A 80 -2.17 -10.64 -9.49
N THR A 81 -3.00 -9.60 -9.54
CA THR A 81 -3.30 -8.87 -10.77
C THR A 81 -2.06 -8.20 -11.33
N LEU A 82 -1.26 -7.57 -10.48
CA LEU A 82 0.04 -6.99 -10.85
C LEU A 82 0.99 -8.06 -11.42
N VAL A 83 1.08 -9.24 -10.80
CA VAL A 83 1.90 -10.35 -11.31
C VAL A 83 1.40 -10.84 -12.68
N LYS A 84 0.08 -10.92 -12.90
CA LYS A 84 -0.49 -11.26 -14.21
C LYS A 84 -0.12 -10.23 -15.28
N LEU A 85 -0.29 -8.94 -14.98
CA LEU A 85 0.11 -7.83 -15.84
C LEU A 85 1.60 -7.92 -16.22
N ALA A 86 2.47 -8.05 -15.23
CA ALA A 86 3.91 -8.12 -15.44
C ALA A 86 4.33 -9.32 -16.31
N ARG A 87 3.57 -10.41 -16.28
CA ARG A 87 3.80 -11.61 -17.10
C ARG A 87 3.15 -11.55 -18.49
N GLY A 88 2.44 -10.46 -18.82
CA GLY A 88 1.70 -10.36 -20.07
C GLY A 88 0.51 -11.32 -20.17
N ILE A 89 -0.01 -11.79 -19.02
CA ILE A 89 -1.21 -12.61 -18.97
C ILE A 89 -2.39 -11.63 -18.96
N ASN A 90 -3.17 -11.60 -20.05
CA ASN A 90 -4.30 -10.67 -20.29
C ASN A 90 -5.11 -10.35 -19.02
N VAL A 91 -5.32 -9.06 -18.79
CA VAL A 91 -6.12 -8.48 -17.69
C VAL A 91 -7.42 -7.91 -18.23
#